data_AF-D5RA62-F1
#
_entry.id   AF-D5RA62-F1
#
_cell.length_a   1.000
_cell.length_b   1.000
_cell.length_c   1.000
_cell.angle_alpha   90.00
_cell.angle_beta   90.00
_cell.angle_gamma   90.00
#
_symmetry.space_group_name_H-M   'P 1'
#
loop_
_entity.id
_entity.type
_entity.pdbx_description
1 polymer ?
#
loop_
_entity_poly.entity_id
_entity_poly.type
_entity_poly.pdbx_seq_one_letter_code
_entity_poly.pdbx_strand_id
1 'polypeptide(L)'
;MISIMSYSEDFILPKKEIIEKFTENSKNINSMNIVVEDTIINKNNNNLIIYKEASLILKPFSMELTVKMPSFDIYVYAKDGYIYTAESFDFN
;
A
#
# COMPACT_ATOMS: atom_id res chain seq x y z
N MET A 1 -16.34 -5.40 -19.00
CA MET A 1 -17.47 -5.42 -18.04
C MET A 1 -16.89 -5.12 -16.68
N ILE A 2 -17.08 -3.90 -16.16
CA ILE A 2 -16.63 -3.52 -14.82
C ILE A 2 -17.82 -3.80 -13.90
N SER A 3 -17.78 -4.89 -13.13
CA SER A 3 -18.83 -5.19 -12.17
C SER A 3 -18.60 -4.38 -10.91
N ILE A 4 -19.37 -3.31 -10.74
CA ILE A 4 -19.47 -2.58 -9.47
C ILE A 4 -20.40 -3.40 -8.58
N MET A 5 -19.86 -4.05 -7.55
CA MET A 5 -20.65 -4.77 -6.56
C MET A 5 -21.24 -3.77 -5.57
N SER A 6 -22.55 -3.52 -5.69
CA SER A 6 -23.33 -2.89 -4.63
C SER A 6 -23.60 -3.96 -3.57
N TYR A 7 -23.04 -3.79 -2.37
CA TYR A 7 -23.36 -4.62 -1.22
C TYR A 7 -24.76 -4.21 -0.73
N SER A 8 -25.80 -4.97 -1.10
CA SER A 8 -27.08 -4.94 -0.39
C SER A 8 -26.99 -5.84 0.84
N GLU A 9 -27.69 -5.46 1.92
CA GLU A 9 -27.59 -6.10 3.25
C GLU A 9 -27.93 -7.62 3.25
N ASP A 10 -28.56 -8.13 2.19
CA ASP A 10 -29.11 -9.49 2.15
C ASP A 10 -28.33 -10.51 1.30
N PHE A 11 -27.21 -10.13 0.66
CA PHE A 11 -26.41 -11.07 -0.14
C PHE A 11 -24.93 -11.03 0.22
N ILE A 12 -24.57 -11.80 1.24
CA ILE A 12 -23.18 -12.04 1.63
C ILE A 12 -22.70 -13.29 0.92
N LEU A 13 -21.82 -13.13 -0.08
CA LEU A 13 -21.13 -14.26 -0.70
C LEU A 13 -20.35 -15.04 0.36
N PRO A 14 -20.25 -16.39 0.24
CA PRO A 14 -19.40 -17.17 1.11
C PRO A 14 -17.96 -16.63 1.10
N LYS A 15 -17.31 -16.57 2.27
CA LYS A 15 -15.92 -16.08 2.42
C LYS A 15 -14.96 -16.66 1.37
N LYS A 16 -15.09 -17.95 1.07
CA LYS A 16 -14.29 -18.64 0.05
C LYS A 16 -14.47 -18.03 -1.33
N GLU A 17 -15.71 -17.78 -1.74
CA GLU A 17 -16.02 -17.20 -3.05
C GLU A 17 -15.51 -15.77 -3.19
N ILE A 18 -15.57 -14.97 -2.11
CA ILE A 18 -15.01 -13.61 -2.09
C ILE A 18 -13.49 -13.65 -2.33
N ILE A 19 -12.77 -14.54 -1.64
CA ILE A 19 -11.31 -14.69 -1.78
C ILE A 19 -10.94 -15.18 -3.18
N GLU A 20 -11.67 -16.16 -3.73
CA GLU A 20 -11.43 -16.68 -5.07
C GLU A 20 -11.64 -15.61 -6.15
N LYS A 21 -12.75 -14.86 -6.09
CA LYS A 21 -13.01 -13.74 -7.00
C LYS A 21 -11.96 -12.64 -6.88
N PHE A 22 -11.55 -12.29 -5.67
CA PHE A 22 -10.48 -11.31 -5.45
C PHE A 22 -9.15 -11.79 -6.05
N THR A 23 -8.78 -13.05 -5.83
CA THR A 23 -7.55 -13.65 -6.34
C THR A 23 -7.53 -13.70 -7.87
N GLU A 24 -8.66 -14.01 -8.50
CA GLU A 24 -8.73 -14.04 -9.96
C GLU A 24 -8.65 -12.62 -10.55
N ASN A 25 -9.36 -11.66 -9.95
CA ASN A 25 -9.35 -10.28 -10.41
C ASN A 25 -7.98 -9.61 -10.21
N SER A 26 -7.26 -9.94 -9.13
CA SER A 26 -5.97 -9.32 -8.81
C SER A 26 -4.85 -9.66 -9.79
N LYS A 27 -4.95 -10.80 -10.50
CA LYS A 27 -4.00 -11.20 -11.56
C LYS A 27 -3.88 -10.18 -12.70
N ASN A 28 -4.92 -9.38 -12.92
CA ASN A 28 -5.00 -8.41 -14.02
C ASN A 28 -4.70 -6.97 -13.56
N ILE A 29 -4.29 -6.76 -12.32
CA ILE A 29 -3.92 -5.43 -11.82
C ILE A 29 -2.64 -4.99 -12.53
N ASN A 30 -2.68 -3.85 -13.21
CA ASN A 30 -1.50 -3.26 -13.87
C ASN A 30 -0.83 -2.17 -13.01
N SER A 31 -1.60 -1.57 -12.10
CA SER A 31 -1.13 -0.51 -11.22
C SER A 31 -1.93 -0.51 -9.92
N MET A 32 -1.33 -0.05 -8.83
CA MET A 32 -1.94 -0.04 -7.51
C MET A 32 -1.45 1.16 -6.70
N ASN A 33 -2.37 1.80 -5.97
CA ASN A 33 -2.03 2.72 -4.91
C ASN A 33 -2.26 2.01 -3.57
N ILE A 34 -1.29 2.10 -2.67
CA ILE A 34 -1.28 1.42 -1.38
C ILE A 34 -1.05 2.47 -0.30
N VAL A 35 -1.90 2.46 0.72
CA VAL A 35 -1.72 3.27 1.93
C VAL A 35 -1.70 2.31 3.12
N VAL A 36 -0.66 2.39 3.95
CA VAL A 36 -0.46 1.56 5.14
C VAL A 36 -0.13 2.45 6.33
N GLU A 37 -0.79 2.20 7.45
CA GLU A 37 -0.43 2.76 8.76
C GLU A 37 0.06 1.60 9.63
N ASP A 38 1.34 1.65 10.02
CA ASP A 38 1.94 0.68 10.92
C ASP A 38 2.11 1.31 12.31
N THR A 39 1.61 0.64 13.34
CA THR A 39 1.85 1.02 14.75
C THR A 39 2.84 0.03 15.38
N ILE A 40 4.03 0.51 15.71
CA ILE A 40 5.05 -0.26 16.43
C ILE A 40 4.95 0.08 17.92
N ILE A 41 4.58 -0.90 18.72
CA ILE A 41 4.46 -0.77 20.18
C ILE A 41 5.75 -1.31 20.82
N ASN A 42 6.55 -0.45 21.44
CA ASN A 42 7.69 -0.87 22.25
C ASN A 42 7.26 -1.16 23.70
N LYS A 43 7.98 -2.04 24.41
CA LYS A 43 7.75 -2.40 25.83
C LYS A 43 7.68 -1.20 26.79
N ASN A 44 8.20 -0.04 26.37
CA ASN A 44 8.21 1.20 27.15
C ASN A 44 7.00 2.13 26.86
N ASN A 45 5.94 1.64 26.20
CA ASN A 45 4.71 2.38 25.84
C ASN A 45 4.92 3.60 24.92
N ASN A 46 6.04 3.68 24.22
CA ASN A 46 6.20 4.64 23.13
C ASN A 46 5.63 4.00 21.86
N ASN A 47 4.51 4.54 21.38
CA ASN A 47 3.93 4.15 20.10
C ASN A 47 4.69 4.88 18.99
N LEU A 48 5.32 4.13 18.11
CA LEU A 48 5.89 4.66 16.87
C LEU A 48 4.90 4.39 15.75
N ILE A 49 4.32 5.45 15.20
CA ILE A 49 3.40 5.37 14.06
C ILE A 49 4.19 5.67 12.79
N ILE A 50 4.08 4.80 11.79
CA ILE A 50 4.73 4.93 10.49
C ILE A 50 3.64 4.91 9.42
N TYR A 51 3.62 5.92 8.57
CA TYR A 51 2.71 6.00 7.42
C TYR A 51 3.48 5.66 6.14
N LYS A 52 2.89 4.84 5.28
CA LYS A 52 3.47 4.46 4.00
C LYS A 52 2.45 4.67 2.90
N GLU A 53 2.83 5.41 1.88
CA GLU A 53 2.04 5.61 0.67
C GLU A 53 2.87 5.17 -0.53
N ALA A 54 2.36 4.24 -1.32
CA ALA A 54 3.04 3.75 -2.51
C ALA A 54 2.12 3.77 -3.73
N SER A 55 2.67 4.19 -4.87
CA SER A 55 2.06 4.05 -6.19
C SER A 55 2.92 3.11 -7.02
N LEU A 56 2.33 2.06 -7.57
CA LEU A 56 3.03 1.01 -8.32
C LEU A 56 2.44 0.85 -9.71
N ILE A 57 3.30 0.62 -10.69
CA ILE A 57 2.97 0.09 -12.02
C ILE A 57 3.76 -1.22 -12.15
N LEU A 58 3.12 -2.31 -12.58
CA LEU A 58 3.76 -3.63 -12.59
C LEU A 58 4.49 -3.96 -13.90
N LYS A 59 4.09 -3.36 -15.03
CA LYS A 59 4.66 -3.66 -16.37
C LYS A 59 4.76 -2.42 -17.27
N PRO A 60 5.97 -1.90 -17.55
CA PRO A 60 7.21 -2.20 -16.84
C PRO A 60 7.10 -1.79 -15.36
N PHE A 61 7.90 -2.42 -14.49
CA PHE A 61 7.83 -2.11 -13.06
C PHE A 61 8.32 -0.68 -12.79
N SER A 62 7.50 0.10 -12.10
CA SER A 62 7.90 1.38 -11.50
C SER A 62 7.15 1.61 -10.20
N MET A 63 7.79 2.28 -9.24
CA MET A 63 7.22 2.55 -7.93
C MET A 63 7.65 3.93 -7.43
N GLU A 64 6.73 4.62 -6.79
CA GLU A 64 7.00 5.75 -5.91
C GLU A 64 6.48 5.37 -4.53
N LEU A 65 7.32 5.46 -3.51
CA LEU A 65 6.99 5.14 -2.13
C LEU A 65 7.46 6.29 -1.23
N THR A 66 6.54 6.78 -0.40
CA THR A 66 6.83 7.69 0.70
C THR A 66 6.60 6.96 2.01
N VAL A 67 7.58 6.99 2.92
CA VAL A 67 7.47 6.50 4.29
C VAL A 67 7.61 7.70 5.21
N LYS A 68 6.54 8.08 5.90
CA LYS A 68 6.58 9.14 6.90
C LYS A 68 6.83 8.54 8.26
N MET A 69 7.94 8.92 8.88
CA MET A 69 8.25 8.59 10.26
C MET A 69 8.20 9.87 11.10
N PRO A 70 8.10 9.78 12.44
CA PRO A 70 8.04 10.96 13.29
C PRO A 70 9.27 11.87 13.25
N SER A 71 10.42 11.37 12.78
CA SER A 71 11.70 12.11 12.80
C SER A 71 12.20 12.49 11.41
N PHE A 72 11.77 11.78 10.37
CA PHE A 72 12.17 12.03 8.99
C PHE A 72 11.26 11.26 8.04
N ASP A 73 11.18 11.74 6.81
CA ASP A 73 10.53 11.05 5.70
C ASP A 73 11.58 10.31 4.86
N ILE A 74 11.19 9.16 4.31
CA ILE A 74 11.96 8.42 3.31
C ILE A 74 11.17 8.41 2.00
N TYR A 75 11.82 8.81 0.92
CA TYR A 75 11.30 8.71 -0.44
C TYR A 75 12.07 7.65 -1.21
N VAL A 76 11.34 6.73 -1.84
CA VAL A 76 11.89 5.66 -2.66
C VAL A 76 11.26 5.72 -4.04
N TYR A 77 12.08 5.77 -5.08
CA TYR A 77 11.64 5.71 -6.46
C TYR A 77 12.32 4.54 -7.17
N ALA A 78 11.53 3.63 -7.75
CA ALA A 78 12.04 2.56 -8.58
C ALA A 78 11.59 2.76 -10.03
N LYS A 79 12.53 2.82 -10.97
CA LYS A 79 12.24 2.97 -12.40
C LYS A 79 13.41 2.49 -13.25
N ASP A 80 13.10 1.88 -14.40
CA ASP A 80 14.08 1.43 -15.40
C ASP A 80 15.17 0.52 -14.82
N GLY A 81 14.83 -0.28 -13.80
CA GLY A 81 15.75 -1.19 -13.10
C GLY A 81 16.61 -0.53 -12.01
N TYR A 82 16.46 0.77 -11.77
CA TYR A 82 17.15 1.51 -10.71
C TYR A 82 16.23 1.77 -9.52
N ILE A 83 16.85 1.90 -8.34
CA ILE A 83 16.18 2.31 -7.10
C ILE A 83 16.92 3.56 -6.59
N TYR A 84 16.18 4.63 -6.38
CA TYR A 84 16.64 5.89 -5.81
C TYR A 84 16.01 6.07 -4.44
N THR A 85 16.80 6.54 -3.49
CA THR A 85 16.35 6.77 -2.11
C THR A 85 16.79 8.15 -1.65
N ALA A 86 15.91 8.87 -0.99
CA ALA A 86 16.21 10.14 -0.34
C ALA A 86 15.58 10.18 1.05
N GLU A 87 16.22 10.91 1.96
CA GLU A 87 15.75 11.13 3.32
C GLU A 87 15.54 12.63 3.54
N SER A 88 14.46 12.99 4.22
CA SER A 88 14.17 14.36 4.62
C SER A 88 13.92 14.42 6.11
N PHE A 89 14.91 14.91 6.85
CA PHE A 89 14.81 15.07 8.31
C PHE A 89 13.87 16.22 8.67
N ASP A 90 13.02 15.98 9.66
CA ASP A 90 12.23 17.04 10.28
C ASP A 90 13.15 17.72 11.32
N PHE A 91 13.74 18.87 10.94
CA PHE A 91 14.65 19.64 11.80
C PHE A 91 13.92 20.63 12.73
N ASN A 92 12.60 20.49 12.89
CA ASN A 92 11.79 21.32 13.79
C ASN A 92 12.13 21.10 15.27
#